data_AF-A0A2G5TPL5-F1
#
_entry.id   AF-A0A2G5TPL5-F1
#
_cell.length_a   1.000
_cell.length_b   1.000
_cell.length_c   1.000
_cell.angle_alpha   90.00
_cell.angle_beta   90.00
_cell.angle_gamma   90.00
#
_symmetry.space_group_name_H-M   'P 1'
#
loop_
_entity.id
_entity.type
_entity.pdbx_description
1 polymer ?
#
loop_
_entity_poly.entity_id
_entity_poly.type
_entity_poly.pdbx_seq_one_letter_code
_entity_poly.pdbx_strand_id
1 'polypeptide(L)'
;MYRIFLTVVFLKFEISFGCIPTQNVDPFPCKVCSKIYDASCVGDDGSYGGWCVPADDVPVTYTLGNPPLGFAIPTDCWVDLTCPSGTTREFLIDGSIPSEGNPYGAQTLAYCEESGPAAGVWRIWAADDFDITNMRCVG
;
A
#
# COMPACT_ATOMS: atom_id res chain seq x y z
N MET A 1 -63.95 14.97 -38.90
CA MET A 1 -63.28 15.38 -37.64
C MET A 1 -62.42 14.22 -37.17
N TYR A 2 -61.11 14.24 -37.39
CA TYR A 2 -60.20 13.18 -36.91
C TYR A 2 -59.25 13.81 -35.89
N ARG A 3 -59.35 13.38 -34.62
CA ARG A 3 -58.57 13.91 -33.50
C ARG A 3 -57.23 13.19 -33.43
N ILE A 4 -56.15 13.95 -33.61
CA ILE A 4 -54.78 13.50 -33.40
C ILE A 4 -54.56 13.37 -31.89
N PHE A 5 -54.39 12.14 -31.39
CA PHE A 5 -53.94 11.89 -30.02
C PHE A 5 -52.42 11.90 -30.00
N LEU A 6 -51.84 12.95 -29.41
CA LEU A 6 -50.41 13.13 -29.25
C LEU A 6 -50.02 12.59 -27.87
N THR A 7 -49.58 11.34 -27.81
CA THR A 7 -49.17 10.68 -26.56
C THR A 7 -47.71 11.05 -26.27
N VAL A 8 -47.48 11.90 -25.27
CA VAL A 8 -46.13 12.27 -24.82
C VAL A 8 -45.62 11.22 -23.83
N VAL A 9 -44.66 10.41 -24.26
CA VAL A 9 -43.98 9.42 -23.41
C VAL A 9 -42.86 10.13 -22.65
N PHE A 10 -43.04 10.35 -21.35
CA PHE A 10 -41.99 10.86 -20.46
C PHE A 10 -41.12 9.67 -20.00
N LEU A 11 -39.96 9.48 -20.65
CA LEU A 11 -38.89 8.61 -20.16
C LEU A 11 -38.27 9.25 -18.91
N LYS A 12 -38.52 8.66 -17.73
CA LYS A 12 -37.79 8.99 -16.50
C LYS A 12 -36.36 8.47 -16.64
N PHE A 13 -35.42 9.37 -16.87
CA PHE A 13 -33.98 9.08 -16.82
C PHE A 13 -33.51 9.34 -15.38
N GLU A 14 -33.49 8.30 -14.55
CA GLU A 14 -32.85 8.37 -13.24
C GLU A 14 -31.34 8.25 -13.45
N ILE A 15 -30.64 9.38 -13.35
CA ILE A 15 -29.17 9.41 -13.34
C ILE A 15 -28.76 8.91 -11.96
N SER A 16 -28.50 7.61 -11.84
CA SER A 16 -27.79 7.04 -10.70
C SER A 16 -26.36 7.56 -10.74
N PHE A 17 -26.07 8.59 -9.95
CA PHE A 17 -24.71 8.94 -9.56
C PHE A 17 -24.21 7.85 -8.61
N GLY A 18 -23.85 6.69 -9.16
CA GLY A 18 -22.97 5.78 -8.46
C GLY A 18 -21.67 6.54 -8.20
N CYS A 19 -21.27 6.65 -6.94
CA CYS A 19 -19.91 7.05 -6.59
C CYS A 19 -18.98 6.04 -7.25
N ILE A 20 -18.44 6.37 -8.42
CA ILE A 20 -17.32 5.64 -9.00
C ILE A 20 -16.17 5.92 -8.03
N PRO A 21 -15.62 4.91 -7.33
CA PRO A 21 -14.39 5.13 -6.59
C PRO A 21 -13.36 5.59 -7.63
N THR A 22 -12.93 6.84 -7.52
CA THR A 22 -11.73 7.30 -8.20
C THR A 22 -10.59 6.51 -7.61
N GLN A 23 -10.25 5.38 -8.23
CA GLN A 23 -8.99 4.69 -8.05
C GLN A 23 -7.90 5.70 -8.44
N ASN A 24 -7.46 6.50 -7.47
CA ASN A 24 -6.28 7.33 -7.58
C ASN A 24 -5.08 6.38 -7.56
N VAL A 25 -4.88 5.65 -8.66
CA VAL A 25 -3.63 4.94 -8.92
C VAL A 25 -2.61 6.00 -9.33
N ASP A 26 -2.11 6.74 -8.33
CA ASP A 26 -0.89 7.49 -8.52
C ASP A 26 0.17 6.50 -9.03
N PRO A 27 0.84 6.82 -10.16
CA PRO A 27 1.94 6.03 -10.64
C PRO A 27 2.94 5.85 -9.50
N PHE A 28 3.40 4.61 -9.31
CA PHE A 28 4.40 4.32 -8.31
C PHE A 28 5.62 5.26 -8.49
N PRO A 29 5.98 6.07 -7.47
CA PRO A 29 6.83 7.24 -7.67
C PRO A 29 8.33 6.92 -7.70
N CYS A 30 8.73 5.74 -7.22
CA CYS A 30 10.12 5.28 -7.24
C CYS A 30 10.55 4.90 -8.67
N LYS A 31 11.84 5.04 -9.00
CA LYS A 31 12.35 4.76 -10.36
C LYS A 31 13.06 3.41 -10.48
N VAL A 32 13.86 3.06 -9.49
CA VAL A 32 14.69 1.85 -9.42
C VAL A 32 14.10 0.85 -8.43
N CYS A 33 13.64 1.34 -7.29
CA CYS A 33 13.03 0.51 -6.25
C CYS A 33 11.74 -0.13 -6.77
N SER A 34 11.41 -1.35 -6.33
CA SER A 34 10.09 -1.95 -6.58
C SER A 34 9.15 -1.76 -5.40
N LYS A 35 7.84 -1.98 -5.60
CA LYS A 35 6.93 -2.17 -4.47
C LYS A 35 7.37 -3.40 -3.67
N ILE A 36 7.26 -3.31 -2.34
CA ILE A 36 7.64 -4.38 -1.40
C ILE A 36 6.49 -4.79 -0.47
N TYR A 37 5.33 -4.15 -0.56
CA TYR A 37 4.15 -4.67 0.14
C TYR A 37 3.77 -6.03 -0.45
N ASP A 38 3.46 -7.00 0.41
CA ASP A 38 3.14 -8.37 0.01
C ASP A 38 1.85 -8.43 -0.82
N ALA A 39 2.02 -8.47 -2.14
CA ALA A 39 0.90 -8.63 -3.07
C ALA A 39 0.31 -10.05 -3.06
N SER A 40 0.96 -11.03 -2.40
CA SER A 40 0.41 -12.37 -2.22
C SER A 40 -0.58 -12.44 -1.05
N CYS A 41 -0.72 -11.37 -0.29
CA CYS A 41 -1.68 -11.30 0.79
C CYS A 41 -3.13 -11.25 0.28
N VAL A 42 -3.92 -12.27 0.63
CA VAL A 42 -5.31 -12.44 0.18
C VAL A 42 -6.36 -12.19 1.27
N GLY A 43 -5.96 -11.71 2.45
CA GLY A 43 -6.85 -11.60 3.60
C GLY A 43 -6.88 -12.86 4.45
N ASP A 44 -7.84 -12.95 5.38
CA ASP A 44 -8.14 -14.20 6.09
C ASP A 44 -8.79 -15.20 5.12
N ASP A 45 -8.03 -16.23 4.74
CA ASP A 45 -8.49 -17.32 3.87
C ASP A 45 -9.03 -18.52 4.67
N GLY A 46 -9.05 -18.43 6.01
CA GLY A 46 -9.46 -19.51 6.90
C GLY A 46 -8.46 -20.66 7.01
N SER A 47 -7.26 -20.53 6.42
CA SER A 47 -6.18 -21.50 6.57
C SER A 47 -5.46 -21.33 7.92
N TYR A 48 -5.02 -22.44 8.52
CA TYR A 48 -4.11 -22.40 9.68
C TYR A 48 -2.74 -21.88 9.23
N GLY A 49 -2.55 -20.56 9.22
CA GLY A 49 -1.33 -19.93 8.71
C GLY A 49 -1.15 -18.45 9.02
N GLY A 50 -2.06 -17.84 9.80
CA GLY A 50 -2.06 -16.40 10.08
C GLY A 50 -2.67 -15.62 8.92
N TRP A 51 -3.59 -14.71 9.23
CA TRP A 51 -4.19 -13.84 8.23
C TRP A 51 -3.32 -12.60 8.04
N CYS A 52 -3.33 -12.04 6.84
CA CYS A 52 -2.66 -10.79 6.52
C CYS A 52 -3.67 -9.78 5.98
N VAL A 53 -3.31 -8.50 5.96
CA VAL A 53 -4.17 -7.44 5.42
C VAL A 53 -3.83 -7.20 3.94
N PRO A 54 -4.80 -7.22 3.01
CA PRO A 54 -4.56 -6.88 1.62
C PRO A 54 -4.00 -5.47 1.45
N ALA A 55 -3.21 -5.25 0.40
CA ALA A 55 -2.61 -3.94 0.11
C ALA A 55 -3.64 -2.81 -0.04
N ASP A 56 -4.84 -3.13 -0.54
CA ASP A 56 -5.94 -2.16 -0.71
C ASP A 56 -6.53 -1.69 0.63
N ASP A 57 -6.34 -2.47 1.69
CA ASP A 57 -6.82 -2.16 3.05
C ASP A 57 -5.73 -1.57 3.95
N VAL A 58 -4.50 -1.44 3.43
CA VAL A 58 -3.38 -0.79 4.12
C VAL A 58 -3.04 0.53 3.41
N PRO A 59 -2.93 1.66 4.14
CA PRO A 59 -2.61 2.96 3.55
C PRO A 59 -1.12 3.07 3.16
N VAL A 60 -0.62 2.19 2.28
CA VAL A 60 0.78 2.15 1.84
C VAL A 60 1.04 3.25 0.83
N THR A 61 1.75 4.29 1.24
CA THR A 61 2.13 5.41 0.35
C THR A 61 3.64 5.45 0.16
N TYR A 62 4.06 5.17 -1.07
CA TYR A 62 5.45 5.34 -1.50
C TYR A 62 5.70 6.81 -1.85
N THR A 63 6.86 7.34 -1.51
CA THR A 63 7.26 8.72 -1.80
C THR A 63 8.69 8.76 -2.26
N LEU A 64 8.96 9.44 -3.38
CA LEU A 64 10.32 9.74 -3.81
C LEU A 64 10.77 11.07 -3.19
N GLY A 65 11.90 11.06 -2.49
CA GLY A 65 12.55 12.28 -2.02
C GLY A 65 12.67 12.35 -0.50
N ASN A 66 12.57 13.55 0.06
CA ASN A 66 12.97 13.81 1.44
C ASN A 66 12.02 13.17 2.46
N PRO A 67 12.49 12.23 3.30
CA PRO A 67 11.65 11.65 4.34
C PRO A 67 11.37 12.63 5.49
N PRO A 68 10.28 12.42 6.26
CA PRO A 68 9.91 13.29 7.37
C PRO A 68 10.91 13.24 8.54
N LEU A 69 11.66 12.14 8.69
CA LEU A 69 12.54 11.90 9.85
C LEU A 69 14.03 11.81 9.51
N GLY A 70 14.44 12.22 8.29
CA GLY A 70 15.86 12.30 7.91
C GLY A 70 16.62 10.96 7.90
N PHE A 71 15.90 9.82 7.85
CA PHE A 71 16.45 8.47 7.86
C PHE A 71 16.95 7.99 6.48
N ALA A 72 16.62 8.73 5.42
CA ALA A 72 17.02 8.45 4.05
C ALA A 72 17.55 9.73 3.39
N ILE A 73 18.30 9.58 2.30
CA ILE A 73 18.79 10.76 1.58
C ILE A 73 17.67 11.32 0.68
N PRO A 74 17.72 12.62 0.30
CA PRO A 74 16.65 13.28 -0.45
C PRO A 74 16.40 12.76 -1.87
N THR A 75 17.12 11.72 -2.30
CA THR A 75 16.96 11.04 -3.59
C THR A 75 16.36 9.66 -3.47
N ASP A 76 16.19 9.14 -2.25
CA ASP A 76 15.70 7.78 -2.03
C ASP A 76 14.18 7.73 -2.13
N CYS A 77 13.67 6.54 -2.42
CA CYS A 77 12.28 6.25 -2.23
C CYS A 77 12.04 5.79 -0.80
N TRP A 78 10.92 6.16 -0.21
CA TRP A 78 10.55 5.72 1.13
C TRP A 78 9.08 5.41 1.22
N VAL A 79 8.72 4.64 2.24
CA VAL A 79 7.35 4.26 2.54
C VAL A 79 7.16 4.26 4.04
N ASP A 80 5.99 4.71 4.46
CA ASP A 80 5.50 4.56 5.81
C ASP A 80 4.49 3.41 5.85
N LEU A 81 4.84 2.35 6.58
CA LEU A 81 3.94 1.25 6.85
C LEU A 81 3.22 1.50 8.18
N THR A 82 1.95 1.89 8.07
CA THR A 82 1.02 1.96 9.20
C THR A 82 -0.06 0.88 9.05
N CYS A 83 -0.01 -0.12 9.92
CA CYS A 83 -0.96 -1.24 9.91
C CYS A 83 -2.27 -0.90 10.63
N PRO A 84 -3.43 -1.41 10.17
CA PRO A 84 -4.72 -1.22 10.85
C PRO A 84 -4.71 -1.72 12.31
N SER A 85 -5.62 -1.17 13.12
CA SER A 85 -5.78 -1.59 14.52
C SER A 85 -6.04 -3.09 14.64
N GLY A 86 -5.39 -3.76 15.59
CA GLY A 86 -5.49 -5.21 15.78
C GLY A 86 -4.54 -6.03 14.90
N THR A 87 -3.73 -5.38 14.06
CA THR A 87 -2.70 -6.04 13.24
C THR A 87 -1.30 -5.59 13.64
N THR A 88 -0.33 -6.43 13.35
CA THR A 88 1.10 -6.23 13.57
C THR A 88 1.78 -6.18 12.20
N ARG A 89 2.84 -5.39 12.09
CA ARG A 89 3.64 -5.34 10.86
C ARG A 89 4.65 -6.48 10.85
N GLU A 90 4.91 -7.02 9.68
CA GLU A 90 5.87 -8.10 9.47
C GLU A 90 6.78 -7.73 8.31
N PHE A 91 8.07 -7.97 8.48
CA PHE A 91 9.09 -7.72 7.46
C PHE A 91 9.89 -8.99 7.21
N LEU A 92 10.21 -9.24 5.94
CA LEU A 92 11.16 -10.29 5.55
C LEU A 92 12.56 -9.68 5.50
N ILE A 93 13.32 -9.83 6.58
CA ILE A 93 14.71 -9.38 6.70
C ILE A 93 15.64 -10.45 6.12
N ASP A 94 16.60 -10.09 5.27
CA ASP A 94 17.62 -11.00 4.73
C ASP A 94 17.06 -12.33 4.17
N GLY A 95 15.81 -12.33 3.70
CA GLY A 95 15.11 -13.51 3.21
C GLY A 95 14.71 -14.54 4.27
N SER A 96 14.93 -14.29 5.56
CA SER A 96 14.57 -15.20 6.66
C SER A 96 14.45 -14.45 7.99
N ILE A 97 13.39 -14.81 8.71
CA ILE A 97 12.84 -14.19 9.93
C ILE A 97 11.66 -13.27 9.56
N PRO A 98 10.42 -13.66 9.93
CA PRO A 98 9.33 -12.71 10.06
C PRO A 98 9.68 -11.87 11.27
N SER A 99 10.34 -10.73 11.04
CA SER A 99 10.60 -9.78 12.11
C SER A 99 9.23 -9.42 12.70
N GLU A 100 9.02 -9.73 13.99
CA GLU A 100 7.91 -9.23 14.77
C GLU A 100 8.04 -7.71 14.77
N GLY A 101 7.49 -7.13 13.72
CA GLY A 101 7.70 -5.74 13.41
C GLY A 101 7.08 -4.94 14.54
N ASN A 102 7.94 -4.13 15.15
CA ASN A 102 7.85 -3.62 16.51
C ASN A 102 6.42 -3.68 17.13
N PRO A 103 6.20 -4.50 18.17
CA PRO A 103 4.88 -4.65 18.79
C PRO A 103 4.36 -3.25 19.17
N TYR A 104 3.05 -3.00 19.11
CA TYR A 104 2.40 -1.69 19.41
C TYR A 104 2.21 -0.70 18.26
N GLY A 105 2.28 -1.12 16.99
CA GLY A 105 1.77 -0.30 15.88
C GLY A 105 2.53 1.01 15.62
N ALA A 106 3.78 1.13 16.10
CA ALA A 106 4.60 2.28 15.78
C ALA A 106 4.90 2.34 14.27
N GLN A 107 4.83 3.54 13.70
CA GLN A 107 5.22 3.85 12.33
C GLN A 107 6.54 3.15 11.99
N THR A 108 6.57 2.36 10.91
CA THR A 108 7.84 1.83 10.40
C THR A 108 8.11 2.37 9.03
N LEU A 109 9.22 3.08 8.97
CA LEU A 109 9.71 3.71 7.78
C LEU A 109 10.69 2.75 7.13
N ALA A 110 10.44 2.46 5.87
CA ALA A 110 11.40 1.80 5.01
C ALA A 110 11.87 2.78 3.93
N TYR A 111 13.12 2.66 3.51
CA TYR A 111 13.69 3.43 2.40
C TYR A 111 14.38 2.50 1.41
N CYS A 112 14.57 2.99 0.19
CA CYS A 112 15.29 2.32 -0.85
C CYS A 112 16.08 3.32 -1.68
N GLU A 113 17.34 2.98 -1.92
CA GLU A 113 18.23 3.81 -2.71
C GLU A 113 17.83 3.80 -4.18
N GLU A 114 17.75 4.99 -4.79
CA GLU A 114 17.43 5.15 -6.21
C GLU A 114 18.68 5.17 -7.10
N SER A 115 19.87 5.17 -6.49
CA SER A 115 21.14 5.25 -7.21
C SER A 115 22.29 4.71 -6.37
N GLY A 116 23.44 4.43 -7.01
CA GLY A 116 24.63 3.94 -6.32
C GLY A 116 24.69 2.40 -6.21
N PRO A 117 25.68 1.87 -5.47
CA PRO A 117 25.92 0.43 -5.38
C PRO A 117 24.79 -0.38 -4.72
N ALA A 118 23.94 0.28 -3.94
CA ALA A 118 22.81 -0.32 -3.24
C ALA A 118 21.45 0.09 -3.86
N ALA A 119 21.45 0.62 -5.09
CA ALA A 119 20.22 1.00 -5.77
C ALA A 119 19.24 -0.19 -5.89
N GLY A 120 17.98 0.03 -5.53
CA GLY A 120 16.92 -0.98 -5.53
C GLY A 120 16.85 -1.85 -4.27
N VAL A 121 17.73 -1.62 -3.28
CA VAL A 121 17.70 -2.33 -2.00
C VAL A 121 16.85 -1.56 -1.00
N TRP A 122 15.84 -2.23 -0.44
CA TRP A 122 15.00 -1.67 0.63
C TRP A 122 15.58 -1.96 2.00
N ARG A 123 15.48 -0.98 2.91
CA ARG A 123 15.95 -1.09 4.30
C ARG A 123 14.96 -0.53 5.29
N ILE A 124 14.96 -1.11 6.49
CA ILE A 124 14.27 -0.56 7.66
C ILE A 124 15.28 -0.13 8.71
N TRP A 125 14.97 0.95 9.41
CA TRP A 125 15.77 1.40 10.54
C TRP A 125 15.28 0.71 11.82
N ALA A 126 15.87 -0.44 12.16
CA ALA A 126 15.52 -1.22 13.34
C ALA A 126 16.77 -1.59 14.15
N ALA A 127 17.35 -0.62 14.87
CA ALA A 127 18.62 -0.70 15.60
C ALA A 127 19.88 -0.89 14.73
N ASP A 128 19.76 -1.59 13.60
CA ASP A 128 20.70 -1.67 12.48
C ASP A 128 19.90 -1.54 11.17
N ASP A 129 20.55 -1.09 10.08
CA ASP A 129 19.94 -1.03 8.75
C ASP A 129 19.84 -2.46 8.19
N PHE A 130 18.62 -3.00 8.15
CA PHE A 130 18.36 -4.34 7.64
C PHE A 130 17.76 -4.31 6.25
N ASP A 131 18.31 -5.10 5.34
CA ASP A 131 17.77 -5.27 4.00
C ASP A 131 16.44 -6.06 4.09
N ILE A 132 15.40 -5.52 3.45
CA ILE A 132 14.08 -6.14 3.38
C ILE A 132 13.67 -6.36 1.93
N THR A 133 12.88 -7.39 1.70
CA THR A 133 12.33 -7.69 0.36
C THR A 133 10.82 -7.75 0.35
N ASN A 134 10.19 -7.78 1.53
CA ASN A 134 8.76 -7.89 1.69
C ASN A 134 8.31 -7.23 3.00
N MET A 135 7.14 -6.61 2.99
CA MET A 135 6.45 -6.10 4.16
C MET A 135 4.95 -6.37 4.08
N ARG A 136 4.31 -6.63 5.22
CA ARG A 136 2.86 -6.83 5.30
C ARG A 136 2.32 -6.52 6.69
N CYS A 137 1.00 -6.46 6.80
CA CYS A 137 0.32 -6.44 8.10
C CYS A 137 -0.32 -7.82 8.33
N VAL A 138 -0.23 -8.35 9.54
CA VAL A 138 -0.76 -9.65 9.96
C VAL A 138 -1.53 -9.54 11.27
N GLY A 139 -2.45 -10.45 11.56
CA GLY A 139 -3.14 -10.47 12.86
C GLY A 139 -3.46 -11.86 13.36
#